data_AF-A0A7J7R300-F1
#
_entry.id   AF-A0A7J7R300-F1
#
_cell.length_a   1.000
_cell.length_b   1.000
_cell.length_c   1.000
_cell.angle_alpha   90.00
_cell.angle_beta   90.00
_cell.angle_gamma   90.00
#
_symmetry.space_group_name_H-M   'P 1'
#
loop_
_entity.id
_entity.type
_entity.pdbx_description
1 polymer ?
#
loop_
_entity_poly.entity_id
_entity_poly.type
_entity_poly.pdbx_seq_one_letter_code
_entity_poly.pdbx_strand_id
1 'polypeptide(L)'
;MTPDDQYSEKQTQMETEKLKRKVSSLSLEDKQQIYEKGLELQTQQSEAHDASCLPALKVSDIERSIPFTELAVVPAAGNVPVQYCAQPTNGVVYFRAFCSLHSLPPELGPYVPLFCSVLTKLGCGSLDYRQQAQQIELKTGGMSAAPHVLPDDSQLDTYEQGVLFSSFCLDRNLPDMMHLWADIFNSPCFEEEEHFRVLVKMAAQELSNGVPDSGHLYASICASRTLTPAGDLQETFSGMEQVRLMKGVAEMADIAPVLEKLPRIQQYLLDCENMRCSVNATPQQMSQTEQVVGDFLRSLGRRRLEQEPEPPQVVQKPAPPGWGSSSHVSGSQVLRKLITDPTFRPCQMKTHFLFPFPVNYVGECVRTAPYTDPDHASLKILASLMTAKFLHTEIREKGGAYGGGAKLSHNGIFTFYSYRDPRSTETLQAFAEAVDWARSGRFSQQDIDEAKLSVFSQVDAPVAPSSKGMDHFLYGLSDELKQAHREQLFAVHRQGLIDVSDKYLGIGRSPHGLALLGPENMKIASDPSWIIR
;
A
#
# COMPACT_ATOMS: atom_id res chain seq x y z
N MET A 1 17.81 -11.43 -24.61
CA MET A 1 18.32 -12.53 -23.77
C MET A 1 17.28 -13.63 -23.78
N THR A 2 17.67 -14.88 -24.05
CA THR A 2 16.77 -16.04 -23.94
C THR A 2 16.87 -16.64 -22.53
N PRO A 3 15.78 -17.17 -21.95
CA PRO A 3 15.85 -17.86 -20.65
C PRO A 3 16.82 -19.05 -20.69
N ASP A 4 17.54 -19.26 -19.59
CA ASP A 4 18.42 -20.42 -19.37
C ASP A 4 18.06 -20.98 -17.99
N ASP A 5 17.45 -22.17 -17.97
CA ASP A 5 16.94 -22.81 -16.74
C ASP A 5 18.04 -23.04 -15.70
N GLN A 6 19.30 -23.12 -16.14
CA GLN A 6 20.47 -23.29 -15.29
C GLN A 6 21.24 -21.99 -15.04
N TYR A 7 20.69 -20.82 -15.38
CA TYR A 7 21.40 -19.55 -15.24
C TYR A 7 21.89 -19.32 -13.81
N SER A 8 21.01 -19.49 -12.82
CA SER A 8 21.34 -19.30 -11.41
C SER A 8 22.37 -20.32 -10.92
N GLU A 9 22.23 -21.59 -11.33
CA GLU A 9 23.19 -22.66 -11.00
C GLU A 9 24.58 -22.37 -11.59
N LYS A 10 24.66 -21.93 -12.85
CA LYS A 10 25.90 -21.54 -13.53
C LYS A 10 26.57 -20.37 -12.83
N GLN A 11 25.81 -19.36 -12.40
CA GLN A 11 26.34 -18.23 -11.62
C GLN A 11 26.93 -18.70 -10.29
N THR A 12 26.20 -19.52 -9.53
CA THR A 12 26.68 -20.09 -8.26
C THR A 12 27.94 -20.94 -8.46
N GLN A 13 28.01 -21.75 -9.51
CA GLN A 13 29.21 -22.54 -9.84
C GLN A 13 30.41 -21.63 -10.16
N MET A 14 30.23 -20.61 -11.00
CA MET A 14 31.29 -19.65 -11.32
C MET A 14 31.79 -18.90 -10.08
N GLU A 15 30.88 -18.50 -9.19
CA GLU A 15 31.23 -17.86 -7.92
C GLU A 15 32.00 -18.82 -7.00
N THR A 16 31.53 -20.05 -6.85
CA THR A 16 32.16 -21.10 -6.05
C THR A 16 33.58 -21.39 -6.55
N GLU A 17 33.78 -21.46 -7.86
CA GLU A 17 35.12 -21.63 -8.45
C GLU A 17 36.03 -20.43 -8.18
N LYS A 18 35.53 -19.20 -8.35
CA LYS A 18 36.30 -17.99 -8.05
C LYS A 18 36.69 -17.94 -6.57
N LEU A 19 35.76 -18.27 -5.68
CA LEU A 19 35.99 -18.35 -4.25
C LEU A 19 37.06 -19.40 -3.93
N LYS A 20 36.93 -20.62 -4.47
CA LYS A 20 37.91 -21.71 -4.28
C LYS A 20 39.30 -21.30 -4.76
N ARG A 21 39.41 -20.69 -5.94
CA ARG A 21 40.70 -20.18 -6.47
C ARG A 21 41.29 -19.15 -5.53
N LYS A 22 40.51 -18.16 -5.10
CA LYS A 22 40.95 -17.10 -4.18
C LYS A 22 41.41 -17.68 -2.84
N VAL A 23 40.63 -18.58 -2.23
CA VAL A 23 41.00 -19.24 -0.95
C VAL A 23 42.25 -20.09 -1.10
N SER A 24 42.41 -20.80 -2.22
CA SER A 24 43.59 -21.64 -2.47
C SER A 24 44.88 -20.84 -2.69
N SER A 25 44.78 -19.58 -3.12
CA SER A 25 45.93 -18.68 -3.28
C SER A 25 46.39 -18.00 -2.00
N LEU A 26 45.64 -18.11 -0.89
CA LEU A 26 45.98 -17.46 0.37
C LEU A 26 47.09 -18.23 1.11
N SER A 27 48.11 -17.50 1.56
CA SER A 27 49.08 -18.01 2.53
C SER A 27 48.43 -18.22 3.92
N LEU A 28 49.14 -18.90 4.83
CA LEU A 28 48.68 -19.03 6.21
C LEU A 28 48.57 -17.67 6.92
N GLU A 29 49.47 -16.74 6.60
CA GLU A 29 49.44 -15.37 7.11
C GLU A 29 48.23 -14.60 6.60
N ASP A 30 47.93 -14.68 5.29
CA ASP A 30 46.75 -14.01 4.72
C ASP A 30 45.46 -14.51 5.36
N LYS A 31 45.36 -15.82 5.63
CA LYS A 31 44.20 -16.43 6.30
C LYS A 31 44.04 -15.89 7.71
N GLN A 32 45.13 -15.77 8.46
CA GLN A 32 45.13 -15.21 9.80
C GLN A 32 44.71 -13.73 9.77
N GLN A 33 45.26 -12.94 8.85
CA GLN A 33 44.89 -11.53 8.70
C GLN A 33 43.41 -11.35 8.31
N ILE A 34 42.86 -12.18 7.41
CA ILE A 34 41.44 -12.14 7.04
C ILE A 34 40.56 -12.45 8.24
N TYR A 35 40.93 -13.46 9.05
CA TYR A 35 40.21 -13.81 10.26
C TYR A 35 40.22 -12.66 11.28
N GLU A 36 41.38 -12.07 11.56
CA GLU A 36 41.54 -10.95 12.48
C GLU A 36 40.75 -9.71 12.03
N LYS A 37 40.85 -9.35 10.74
CA LYS A 37 40.05 -8.25 10.16
C LYS A 37 38.55 -8.52 10.21
N GLY A 38 38.14 -9.78 10.06
CA GLY A 38 36.74 -10.18 10.20
C GLY A 38 36.22 -9.96 11.63
N LEU A 39 37.00 -10.35 12.64
CA LEU A 39 36.67 -10.09 14.05
C LEU A 39 36.67 -8.59 14.38
N GLU A 40 37.63 -7.85 13.85
CA GLU A 40 37.71 -6.39 14.02
C GLU A 40 36.47 -5.72 13.42
N LEU A 41 36.08 -6.07 12.20
CA LEU A 41 34.87 -5.56 11.56
C LEU A 41 33.62 -5.91 12.36
N GLN A 42 33.49 -7.15 12.82
CA GLN A 42 32.35 -7.58 13.64
C GLN A 42 32.27 -6.80 14.96
N THR A 43 33.42 -6.52 15.58
CA THR A 43 33.53 -5.70 16.79
C THR A 43 33.09 -4.28 16.49
N GLN A 44 33.61 -3.64 15.43
CA GLN A 44 33.21 -2.29 15.02
C GLN A 44 31.70 -2.17 14.74
N GLN A 45 31.09 -3.19 14.13
CA GLN A 45 29.65 -3.25 13.87
C GLN A 45 28.79 -3.50 15.12
N SER A 46 29.38 -3.96 16.23
CA SER A 46 28.65 -4.30 17.46
C SER A 46 28.88 -3.30 18.59
N GLU A 47 29.99 -2.56 18.53
CA GLU A 47 30.31 -1.50 19.49
C GLU A 47 29.46 -0.25 19.26
N ALA A 48 29.01 0.35 20.36
CA ALA A 48 28.36 1.65 20.31
C ALA A 48 29.43 2.75 20.17
N HIS A 49 29.37 3.49 19.06
CA HIS A 49 30.25 4.63 18.81
C HIS A 49 29.61 5.94 19.25
N ASP A 50 30.44 6.90 19.67
CA ASP A 50 29.98 8.25 19.94
C ASP A 50 29.69 8.98 18.62
N ALA A 51 28.45 9.45 18.47
CA ALA A 51 27.98 10.19 17.30
C ALA A 51 27.94 11.71 17.54
N SER A 52 28.45 12.21 18.67
CA SER A 52 28.39 13.63 19.06
C SER A 52 29.07 14.60 18.07
N CYS A 53 29.94 14.10 17.20
CA CYS A 53 30.59 14.89 16.15
C CYS A 53 29.66 15.24 14.98
N LEU A 54 28.50 14.58 14.86
CA LEU A 54 27.52 14.84 13.81
C LEU A 54 26.58 15.98 14.21
N PRO A 55 26.19 16.87 13.28
CA PRO A 55 25.12 17.83 13.53
C PRO A 55 23.78 17.09 13.65
N ALA A 56 22.95 17.50 14.61
CA ALA A 56 21.63 16.94 14.81
C ALA A 56 20.60 18.03 15.14
N LEU A 57 19.40 17.88 14.57
CA LEU A 57 18.22 18.60 15.02
C LEU A 57 17.73 18.01 16.35
N LYS A 58 16.86 18.74 17.03
CA LYS A 58 16.20 18.31 18.27
C LYS A 58 14.71 18.13 18.04
N VAL A 59 14.06 17.38 18.92
CA VAL A 59 12.59 17.25 18.94
C VAL A 59 11.89 18.61 19.09
N SER A 60 12.56 19.59 19.70
CA SER A 60 12.06 20.98 19.80
C SER A 60 11.99 21.72 18.47
N ASP A 61 12.72 21.26 17.44
CA ASP A 61 12.74 21.87 16.10
C ASP A 61 11.57 21.39 15.23
N ILE A 62 10.78 20.43 15.74
CA ILE A 62 9.60 19.90 15.08
C ILE A 62 8.40 20.78 15.41
N GLU A 63 7.68 21.23 14.38
CA GLU A 63 6.47 22.02 14.54
C GLU A 63 5.43 21.30 15.42
N ARG A 64 4.82 22.01 16.37
CA ARG A 64 3.87 21.39 17.30
C ARG A 64 2.50 21.14 16.69
N SER A 65 2.14 21.92 15.68
CA SER A 65 0.85 21.85 14.99
C SER A 65 1.02 21.79 13.48
N ILE A 66 0.12 21.10 12.81
CA ILE A 66 0.04 21.11 11.35
C ILE A 66 -0.89 22.23 10.86
N PRO A 67 -0.64 22.83 9.68
CA PRO A 67 -1.60 23.71 9.04
C PRO A 67 -2.83 22.90 8.61
N PHE A 68 -4.02 23.36 9.00
CA PHE A 68 -5.27 22.69 8.65
C PHE A 68 -5.59 22.88 7.18
N THR A 69 -6.17 21.85 6.57
CA THR A 69 -6.52 21.82 5.17
C THR A 69 -7.94 22.38 5.00
N GLU A 70 -8.04 23.53 4.36
CA GLU A 70 -9.34 24.11 4.02
C GLU A 70 -10.04 23.27 2.95
N LEU A 71 -11.25 22.78 3.28
CA LEU A 71 -12.04 21.91 2.42
C LEU A 71 -13.51 22.37 2.43
N ALA A 72 -14.10 22.47 1.24
CA ALA A 72 -15.53 22.67 1.08
C ALA A 72 -16.16 21.39 0.54
N VAL A 73 -17.14 20.83 1.25
CA VAL A 73 -17.88 19.66 0.77
C VAL A 73 -19.28 20.08 0.36
N VAL A 74 -19.61 19.90 -0.91
CA VAL A 74 -20.89 20.34 -1.49
C VAL A 74 -21.60 19.13 -2.13
N PRO A 75 -22.90 18.93 -1.87
CA PRO A 75 -23.68 17.92 -2.56
C PRO A 75 -23.95 18.33 -4.02
N ALA A 76 -23.74 17.42 -4.96
CA ALA A 76 -24.01 17.61 -6.38
C ALA A 76 -24.94 16.51 -6.92
N ALA A 77 -25.65 16.81 -8.02
CA ALA A 77 -26.52 15.89 -8.75
C ALA A 77 -27.43 15.02 -7.86
N GLY A 78 -28.16 15.63 -6.93
CA GLY A 78 -28.89 14.93 -5.87
C GLY A 78 -28.16 15.07 -4.55
N ASN A 79 -27.38 14.06 -4.17
CA ASN A 79 -26.68 13.98 -2.87
C ASN A 79 -25.23 13.47 -2.99
N VAL A 80 -24.62 13.47 -4.18
CA VAL A 80 -23.23 13.00 -4.33
C VAL A 80 -22.29 14.02 -3.68
N PRO A 81 -21.51 13.65 -2.66
CA PRO A 81 -20.63 14.60 -1.99
C PRO A 81 -19.39 14.86 -2.84
N VAL A 82 -19.11 16.14 -3.11
CA VAL A 82 -17.92 16.59 -3.81
C VAL A 82 -17.07 17.46 -2.88
N GLN A 83 -15.83 17.01 -2.63
CA GLN A 83 -14.84 17.73 -1.85
C GLN A 83 -14.01 18.65 -2.75
N TYR A 84 -14.08 19.97 -2.52
CA TYR A 84 -13.28 20.96 -3.21
C TYR A 84 -12.13 21.45 -2.32
N CYS A 85 -10.91 21.44 -2.86
CA CYS A 85 -9.71 21.93 -2.19
C CYS A 85 -8.98 22.93 -3.09
N ALA A 86 -9.06 24.22 -2.74
CA ALA A 86 -8.41 25.29 -3.50
C ALA A 86 -6.91 25.31 -3.22
N GLN A 87 -6.10 25.15 -4.26
CA GLN A 87 -4.65 24.95 -4.15
C GLN A 87 -3.91 25.63 -5.32
N PRO A 88 -2.62 25.99 -5.16
CA PRO A 88 -1.82 26.58 -6.24
C PRO A 88 -1.37 25.50 -7.23
N THR A 89 -2.31 24.95 -8.01
CA THR A 89 -2.08 23.82 -8.93
C THR A 89 -1.44 24.21 -10.27
N ASN A 90 -1.14 25.50 -10.48
CA ASN A 90 -0.52 26.01 -11.69
C ASN A 90 -1.32 25.71 -12.99
N GLY A 91 -2.64 25.93 -12.94
CA GLY A 91 -3.54 25.79 -14.09
C GLY A 91 -3.89 24.34 -14.45
N VAL A 92 -3.79 23.44 -13.46
CA VAL A 92 -4.15 22.02 -13.58
C VAL A 92 -5.32 21.72 -12.65
N VAL A 93 -6.31 21.00 -13.15
CA VAL A 93 -7.42 20.45 -12.38
C VAL A 93 -7.17 18.96 -12.17
N TYR A 94 -7.28 18.52 -10.92
CA TYR A 94 -7.21 17.10 -10.56
C TYR A 94 -8.57 16.65 -10.07
N PHE A 95 -9.10 15.58 -10.67
CA PHE A 95 -10.40 15.02 -10.34
C PHE A 95 -10.23 13.58 -9.88
N ARG A 96 -10.92 13.21 -8.80
CA ARG A 96 -11.08 11.83 -8.39
C ARG A 96 -12.53 11.52 -8.07
N ALA A 97 -12.94 10.29 -8.38
CA ALA A 97 -14.18 9.69 -7.90
C ALA A 97 -13.84 8.38 -7.21
N PHE A 98 -14.50 8.09 -6.10
CA PHE A 98 -14.39 6.82 -5.39
C PHE A 98 -15.78 6.17 -5.38
N CYS A 99 -15.90 5.01 -6.01
CA CYS A 99 -17.12 4.21 -6.01
C CYS A 99 -16.95 2.99 -5.11
N SER A 100 -17.89 2.79 -4.19
CA SER A 100 -17.87 1.65 -3.27
C SER A 100 -18.14 0.32 -3.99
N LEU A 101 -17.50 -0.74 -3.51
CA LEU A 101 -17.68 -2.14 -3.96
C LEU A 101 -18.49 -2.99 -2.97
N HIS A 102 -19.15 -2.40 -1.98
CA HIS A 102 -19.86 -3.16 -0.93
C HIS A 102 -20.93 -4.12 -1.46
N SER A 103 -21.57 -3.83 -2.60
CA SER A 103 -22.58 -4.69 -3.22
C SER A 103 -22.03 -5.64 -4.29
N LEU A 104 -20.71 -5.66 -4.53
CA LEU A 104 -20.11 -6.52 -5.55
C LEU A 104 -20.17 -8.00 -5.12
N PRO A 105 -20.67 -8.91 -5.98
CA PRO A 105 -20.61 -10.35 -5.73
C PRO A 105 -19.16 -10.84 -5.52
N PRO A 106 -18.88 -11.68 -4.50
CA PRO A 106 -17.52 -12.13 -4.19
C PRO A 106 -16.80 -12.81 -5.37
N GLU A 107 -17.53 -13.50 -6.26
CA GLU A 107 -16.92 -14.18 -7.42
C GLU A 107 -16.35 -13.20 -8.47
N LEU A 108 -16.74 -11.93 -8.44
CA LEU A 108 -16.23 -10.88 -9.33
C LEU A 108 -15.05 -10.13 -8.72
N GLY A 109 -14.86 -10.19 -7.40
CA GLY A 109 -13.80 -9.47 -6.65
C GLY A 109 -12.40 -9.61 -7.28
N PRO A 110 -11.90 -10.83 -7.56
CA PRO A 110 -10.58 -11.03 -8.15
C PRO A 110 -10.39 -10.39 -9.54
N TYR A 111 -11.47 -10.10 -10.26
CA TYR A 111 -11.42 -9.50 -11.60
C TYR A 111 -11.49 -7.98 -11.59
N VAL A 112 -11.71 -7.35 -10.43
CA VAL A 112 -11.76 -5.88 -10.30
C VAL A 112 -10.44 -5.21 -10.69
N PRO A 113 -9.24 -5.69 -10.29
CA PRO A 113 -7.99 -5.06 -10.72
C PRO A 113 -7.80 -5.12 -12.24
N LEU A 114 -8.22 -6.23 -12.88
CA LEU A 114 -8.21 -6.35 -14.33
C LEU A 114 -9.20 -5.38 -14.98
N PHE A 115 -10.43 -5.31 -14.47
CA PHE A 115 -11.42 -4.34 -14.93
C PHE A 115 -10.86 -2.92 -14.90
N CYS A 116 -10.23 -2.53 -13.79
CA CYS A 116 -9.64 -1.20 -13.61
C CYS A 116 -8.51 -0.92 -14.61
N SER A 117 -7.67 -1.91 -14.93
CA SER A 117 -6.51 -1.72 -15.80
C SER A 117 -6.86 -1.54 -17.28
N VAL A 118 -8.04 -2.03 -17.70
CA VAL A 118 -8.53 -1.99 -19.09
C VAL A 118 -9.63 -0.97 -19.33
N LEU A 119 -10.34 -0.52 -18.29
CA LEU A 119 -11.51 0.37 -18.41
C LEU A 119 -11.25 1.63 -19.25
N THR A 120 -10.09 2.27 -19.06
CA THR A 120 -9.73 3.51 -19.77
C THR A 120 -8.97 3.26 -21.09
N LYS A 121 -9.01 2.02 -21.61
CA LYS A 121 -8.19 1.57 -22.75
C LYS A 121 -8.93 0.72 -23.79
N LEU A 122 -10.19 0.35 -23.59
CA LEU A 122 -10.94 -0.51 -24.51
C LEU A 122 -11.83 0.25 -25.51
N GLY A 123 -11.89 1.58 -25.42
CA GLY A 123 -12.84 2.42 -26.14
C GLY A 123 -14.03 2.81 -25.27
N CYS A 124 -14.72 3.88 -25.67
CA CYS A 124 -15.92 4.37 -24.98
C CYS A 124 -16.81 5.19 -25.93
N GLY A 125 -18.13 5.02 -25.82
CA GLY A 125 -19.12 5.71 -26.63
C GLY A 125 -18.92 5.39 -28.12
N SER A 126 -18.68 6.44 -28.92
CA SER A 126 -18.38 6.30 -30.35
C SER A 126 -16.88 6.15 -30.66
N LEU A 127 -16.01 6.18 -29.65
CA LEU A 127 -14.56 6.13 -29.82
C LEU A 127 -14.06 4.69 -29.69
N ASP A 128 -13.36 4.21 -30.71
CA ASP A 128 -12.57 2.98 -30.58
C ASP A 128 -11.38 3.16 -29.61
N TYR A 129 -10.69 2.08 -29.25
CA TYR A 129 -9.58 2.14 -28.29
C TYR A 129 -8.43 3.06 -28.71
N ARG A 130 -8.18 3.24 -30.02
CA ARG A 130 -7.11 4.11 -30.53
C ARG A 130 -7.52 5.58 -30.44
N GLN A 131 -8.75 5.87 -30.84
CA GLN A 131 -9.34 7.20 -30.75
C GLN A 131 -9.46 7.65 -29.30
N GLN A 132 -9.90 6.76 -28.40
CA GLN A 132 -9.96 7.02 -26.97
C GLN A 132 -8.56 7.36 -26.43
N ALA A 133 -7.56 6.52 -26.70
CA ALA A 133 -6.18 6.77 -26.27
C ALA A 133 -5.66 8.13 -26.76
N GLN A 134 -5.91 8.48 -28.03
CA GLN A 134 -5.54 9.76 -28.60
C GLN A 134 -6.25 10.94 -27.93
N GLN A 135 -7.55 10.82 -27.61
CA GLN A 135 -8.28 11.88 -26.91
C GLN A 135 -7.80 12.05 -25.47
N ILE A 136 -7.53 10.95 -24.75
CA ILE A 136 -6.97 10.97 -23.40
C ILE A 136 -5.62 11.71 -23.41
N GLU A 137 -4.71 11.38 -24.33
CA GLU A 137 -3.39 12.02 -24.43
C GLU A 137 -3.49 13.50 -24.85
N LEU A 138 -4.40 13.85 -25.76
CA LEU A 138 -4.55 15.23 -26.24
C LEU A 138 -5.19 16.15 -25.20
N LYS A 139 -6.15 15.64 -24.42
CA LYS A 139 -7.01 16.45 -23.54
C LYS A 139 -6.61 16.36 -22.07
N THR A 140 -5.99 15.27 -21.65
CA THR A 140 -5.69 15.00 -20.24
C THR A 140 -4.20 14.70 -20.06
N GLY A 141 -3.72 14.68 -18.81
CA GLY A 141 -2.42 14.12 -18.48
C GLY A 141 -2.47 12.64 -18.08
N GLY A 142 -3.65 12.02 -18.16
CA GLY A 142 -3.88 10.62 -17.80
C GLY A 142 -5.23 10.41 -17.11
N MET A 143 -5.83 9.24 -17.35
CA MET A 143 -7.07 8.77 -16.74
C MET A 143 -6.88 7.31 -16.32
N SER A 144 -7.10 7.01 -15.05
CA SER A 144 -6.90 5.66 -14.50
C SER A 144 -7.98 5.28 -13.50
N ALA A 145 -8.14 3.98 -13.31
CA ALA A 145 -8.93 3.38 -12.24
C ALA A 145 -8.03 2.42 -11.47
N ALA A 146 -8.20 2.32 -10.15
CA ALA A 146 -7.50 1.35 -9.32
C ALA A 146 -8.39 0.88 -8.17
N PRO A 147 -8.38 -0.42 -7.83
CA PRO A 147 -9.06 -0.90 -6.64
C PRO A 147 -8.30 -0.48 -5.38
N HIS A 148 -9.04 -0.17 -4.32
CA HIS A 148 -8.50 0.20 -3.02
C HIS A 148 -9.22 -0.53 -1.89
N VAL A 149 -8.43 -0.95 -0.90
CA VAL A 149 -8.90 -1.37 0.42
C VAL A 149 -8.45 -0.31 1.41
N LEU A 150 -9.40 0.33 2.08
CA LEU A 150 -9.18 1.46 2.99
C LEU A 150 -9.56 1.02 4.41
N PRO A 151 -8.59 0.64 5.24
CA PRO A 151 -8.82 0.22 6.62
C PRO A 151 -9.51 1.31 7.44
N ASP A 152 -10.35 0.92 8.39
CA ASP A 152 -10.89 1.85 9.38
C ASP A 152 -9.80 2.31 10.37
N ASP A 153 -9.88 3.57 10.78
CA ASP A 153 -8.94 4.20 11.70
C ASP A 153 -9.06 3.70 13.16
N SER A 154 -10.19 3.09 13.52
CA SER A 154 -10.55 2.72 14.90
C SER A 154 -10.78 1.23 15.10
N GLN A 155 -11.05 0.46 14.04
CA GLN A 155 -11.39 -0.97 14.11
C GLN A 155 -10.62 -1.79 13.06
N LEU A 156 -9.88 -2.81 13.50
CA LEU A 156 -9.00 -3.61 12.64
C LEU A 156 -9.75 -4.51 11.64
N ASP A 157 -10.97 -4.93 11.99
CA ASP A 157 -11.80 -5.85 11.17
C ASP A 157 -12.86 -5.11 10.33
N THR A 158 -12.70 -3.79 10.20
CA THR A 158 -13.58 -2.92 9.46
C THR A 158 -12.78 -2.20 8.36
N TYR A 159 -13.32 -2.16 7.15
CA TYR A 159 -12.66 -1.51 6.01
C TYR A 159 -13.67 -1.02 4.98
N GLU A 160 -13.28 -0.03 4.19
CA GLU A 160 -13.99 0.38 2.99
C GLU A 160 -13.30 -0.24 1.77
N GLN A 161 -14.09 -0.78 0.84
CA GLN A 161 -13.59 -1.25 -0.46
C GLN A 161 -14.23 -0.47 -1.59
N GLY A 162 -13.45 -0.16 -2.63
CA GLY A 162 -13.93 0.60 -3.76
C GLY A 162 -12.91 0.73 -4.88
N VAL A 163 -13.31 1.41 -5.95
CA VAL A 163 -12.41 1.81 -7.05
C VAL A 163 -12.23 3.32 -7.02
N LEU A 164 -10.98 3.76 -7.07
CA LEU A 164 -10.60 5.15 -7.23
C LEU A 164 -10.36 5.42 -8.72
N PHE A 165 -11.17 6.29 -9.29
CA PHE A 165 -10.98 6.90 -10.59
C PHE A 165 -10.17 8.18 -10.39
N SER A 166 -9.10 8.37 -11.16
CA SER A 166 -8.22 9.53 -11.04
C SER A 166 -7.85 10.07 -12.41
N SER A 167 -7.86 11.40 -12.52
CA SER A 167 -7.49 12.11 -13.74
C SER A 167 -6.99 13.51 -13.45
N PHE A 168 -6.29 14.10 -14.42
CA PHE A 168 -5.90 15.50 -14.36
C PHE A 168 -5.79 16.09 -15.75
N CYS A 169 -6.05 17.40 -15.87
CA CYS A 169 -5.97 18.12 -17.14
C CYS A 169 -5.63 19.60 -16.91
N LEU A 170 -5.26 20.30 -17.97
CA LEU A 170 -5.18 21.76 -17.96
C LEU A 170 -6.58 22.36 -17.85
N ASP A 171 -6.71 23.52 -17.22
CA ASP A 171 -8.01 24.18 -16.95
C ASP A 171 -8.94 24.21 -18.19
N ARG A 172 -8.39 24.59 -19.35
CA ARG A 172 -9.14 24.71 -20.62
C ARG A 172 -9.73 23.39 -21.14
N ASN A 173 -9.17 22.25 -20.75
CA ASN A 173 -9.57 20.92 -21.21
C ASN A 173 -10.50 20.22 -20.21
N LEU A 174 -10.87 20.88 -19.11
CA LEU A 174 -11.74 20.29 -18.09
C LEU A 174 -13.08 19.75 -18.65
N PRO A 175 -13.79 20.48 -19.54
CA PRO A 175 -15.00 19.94 -20.16
C PRO A 175 -14.75 18.65 -20.96
N ASP A 176 -13.65 18.60 -21.73
CA ASP A 176 -13.28 17.41 -22.50
C ASP A 176 -12.96 16.21 -21.57
N MET A 177 -12.23 16.44 -20.47
CA MET A 177 -11.91 15.39 -19.49
C MET A 177 -13.17 14.80 -18.84
N MET A 178 -14.13 15.65 -18.47
CA MET A 178 -15.39 15.21 -17.88
C MET A 178 -16.30 14.51 -18.90
N HIS A 179 -16.27 14.91 -20.17
CA HIS A 179 -16.97 14.21 -21.25
C HIS A 179 -16.41 12.79 -21.45
N LEU A 180 -15.08 12.63 -21.45
CA LEU A 180 -14.44 11.32 -21.53
C LEU A 180 -14.84 10.42 -20.35
N TRP A 181 -14.90 10.97 -19.12
CA TRP A 181 -15.42 10.21 -17.99
C TRP A 181 -16.89 9.82 -18.17
N ALA A 182 -17.74 10.72 -18.68
CA ALA A 182 -19.13 10.41 -18.94
C ALA A 182 -19.28 9.23 -19.93
N ASP A 183 -18.50 9.24 -21.02
CA ASP A 183 -18.50 8.15 -22.01
C ASP A 183 -17.98 6.84 -21.40
N ILE A 184 -16.89 6.88 -20.62
CA ILE A 184 -16.31 5.71 -19.95
C ILE A 184 -17.29 5.09 -18.95
N PHE A 185 -18.04 5.90 -18.21
CA PHE A 185 -19.02 5.40 -17.24
C PHE A 185 -20.27 4.84 -17.90
N ASN A 186 -20.81 5.56 -18.89
CA ASN A 186 -22.10 5.24 -19.49
C ASN A 186 -22.00 4.18 -20.61
N SER A 187 -20.91 4.17 -21.37
CA SER A 187 -20.79 3.35 -22.60
C SER A 187 -19.35 2.83 -22.85
N PRO A 188 -18.73 2.11 -21.91
CA PRO A 188 -17.44 1.45 -22.17
C PRO A 188 -17.59 0.32 -23.20
N CYS A 189 -16.62 0.18 -24.10
CA CYS A 189 -16.65 -0.83 -25.17
C CYS A 189 -16.09 -2.18 -24.67
N PHE A 190 -16.95 -3.07 -24.15
CA PHE A 190 -16.56 -4.42 -23.71
C PHE A 190 -16.65 -5.51 -24.80
N GLU A 191 -16.79 -5.11 -26.05
CA GLU A 191 -16.85 -6.02 -27.22
C GLU A 191 -15.47 -6.16 -27.92
N GLU A 192 -14.49 -5.34 -27.55
CA GLU A 192 -13.14 -5.32 -28.16
C GLU A 192 -12.24 -6.44 -27.58
N GLU A 193 -12.51 -7.69 -27.97
CA GLU A 193 -11.80 -8.87 -27.45
C GLU A 193 -10.31 -8.89 -27.83
N GLU A 194 -9.96 -8.52 -29.06
CA GLU A 194 -8.58 -8.58 -29.56
C GLU A 194 -7.67 -7.63 -28.78
N HIS A 195 -8.09 -6.37 -28.60
CA HIS A 195 -7.32 -5.42 -27.80
C HIS A 195 -7.30 -5.82 -26.31
N PHE A 196 -8.41 -6.33 -25.77
CA PHE A 196 -8.46 -6.83 -24.40
C PHE A 196 -7.41 -7.93 -24.15
N ARG A 197 -7.28 -8.88 -25.08
CA ARG A 197 -6.27 -9.96 -25.02
C ARG A 197 -4.84 -9.40 -25.00
N VAL A 198 -4.57 -8.33 -25.77
CA VAL A 198 -3.27 -7.65 -25.75
C VAL A 198 -3.01 -7.02 -24.37
N LEU A 199 -3.98 -6.28 -23.82
CA LEU A 199 -3.84 -5.61 -22.53
C LEU A 199 -3.63 -6.60 -21.38
N VAL A 200 -4.35 -7.73 -21.37
CA VAL A 200 -4.20 -8.79 -20.37
C VAL A 200 -2.78 -9.37 -20.41
N LYS A 201 -2.26 -9.70 -21.60
CA LYS A 201 -0.90 -10.25 -21.75
C LYS A 201 0.16 -9.26 -21.29
N MET A 202 0.00 -7.98 -21.63
CA MET A 202 0.90 -6.92 -21.16
C MET A 202 0.88 -6.81 -19.64
N ALA A 203 -0.31 -6.71 -19.04
CA ALA A 203 -0.47 -6.58 -17.59
C ALA A 203 0.09 -7.80 -16.83
N ALA A 204 -0.15 -9.02 -17.32
CA ALA A 204 0.40 -10.24 -16.72
C ALA A 204 1.94 -10.29 -16.78
N GLN A 205 2.52 -9.82 -17.89
CA GLN A 205 3.96 -9.75 -18.06
C GLN A 205 4.58 -8.68 -17.15
N GLU A 206 3.97 -7.50 -17.06
CA GLU A 206 4.40 -6.41 -16.18
C GLU A 206 4.38 -6.83 -14.71
N LEU A 207 3.28 -7.44 -14.25
CA LEU A 207 3.16 -7.98 -12.90
C LEU A 207 4.24 -9.03 -12.60
N SER A 208 4.47 -9.96 -13.54
CA SER A 208 5.49 -11.00 -13.41
C SER A 208 6.91 -10.43 -13.33
N ASN A 209 7.21 -9.43 -14.17
CA ASN A 209 8.51 -8.77 -14.19
C ASN A 209 8.76 -7.91 -12.94
N GLY A 210 7.69 -7.40 -12.31
CA GLY A 210 7.77 -6.59 -11.09
C GLY A 210 8.02 -7.39 -9.80
N VAL A 211 7.83 -8.72 -9.81
CA VAL A 211 7.97 -9.56 -8.59
C VAL A 211 9.33 -9.40 -7.90
N PRO A 212 10.48 -9.49 -8.60
CA PRO A 212 11.78 -9.32 -7.93
C PRO A 212 11.98 -7.92 -7.36
N ASP A 213 11.53 -6.88 -8.08
CA ASP A 213 11.72 -5.51 -7.62
C ASP A 213 10.89 -5.18 -6.39
N SER A 214 9.69 -5.77 -6.27
CA SER A 214 8.75 -5.60 -5.17
C SER A 214 8.61 -6.83 -4.26
N GLY A 215 9.61 -7.73 -4.22
CA GLY A 215 9.48 -9.03 -3.55
C GLY A 215 9.13 -8.95 -2.06
N HIS A 216 9.67 -7.96 -1.35
CA HIS A 216 9.37 -7.71 0.06
C HIS A 216 7.93 -7.21 0.29
N LEU A 217 7.35 -6.50 -0.69
CA LEU A 217 5.93 -6.09 -0.65
C LEU A 217 5.03 -7.30 -0.83
N TYR A 218 5.29 -8.15 -1.82
CA TYR A 218 4.55 -9.41 -2.01
C TYR A 218 4.65 -10.33 -0.78
N ALA A 219 5.83 -10.42 -0.15
CA ALA A 219 5.99 -11.13 1.11
C ALA A 219 5.11 -10.51 2.21
N SER A 220 5.16 -9.19 2.38
CA SER A 220 4.39 -8.49 3.42
C SER A 220 2.87 -8.63 3.22
N ILE A 221 2.38 -8.52 1.98
CA ILE A 221 0.95 -8.67 1.65
C ILE A 221 0.50 -10.09 2.01
N CYS A 222 1.21 -11.11 1.53
CA CYS A 222 0.90 -12.50 1.83
C CYS A 222 0.95 -12.80 3.34
N ALA A 223 1.96 -12.28 4.03
CA ALA A 223 2.10 -12.39 5.49
C ALA A 223 0.96 -11.70 6.25
N SER A 224 0.40 -10.60 5.73
CA SER A 224 -0.70 -9.87 6.37
C SER A 224 -2.09 -10.43 6.07
N ARG A 225 -2.22 -11.30 5.04
CA ARG A 225 -3.48 -11.80 4.51
C ARG A 225 -4.42 -12.37 5.58
N THR A 226 -3.89 -13.22 6.46
CA THR A 226 -4.71 -13.91 7.48
C THR A 226 -4.84 -13.14 8.78
N LEU A 227 -4.37 -11.90 8.82
CA LEU A 227 -4.36 -11.07 10.03
C LEU A 227 -5.53 -10.10 10.10
N THR A 228 -6.10 -9.68 8.96
CA THR A 228 -7.27 -8.79 8.90
C THR A 228 -8.11 -9.10 7.65
N PRO A 229 -9.42 -8.85 7.65
CA PRO A 229 -10.24 -8.93 6.43
C PRO A 229 -9.70 -8.05 5.29
N ALA A 230 -9.22 -6.86 5.63
CA ALA A 230 -8.60 -5.95 4.67
C ALA A 230 -7.33 -6.54 4.04
N GLY A 231 -6.52 -7.27 4.82
CA GLY A 231 -5.31 -7.94 4.34
C GLY A 231 -5.63 -9.06 3.33
N ASP A 232 -6.71 -9.83 3.56
CA ASP A 232 -7.13 -10.88 2.64
C ASP A 232 -7.57 -10.32 1.29
N LEU A 233 -8.37 -9.24 1.31
CA LEU A 233 -8.76 -8.54 0.10
C LEU A 233 -7.56 -7.88 -0.61
N GLN A 234 -6.58 -7.37 0.14
CA GLN A 234 -5.37 -6.79 -0.44
C GLN A 234 -4.51 -7.85 -1.17
N GLU A 235 -4.40 -9.08 -0.65
CA GLU A 235 -3.77 -10.19 -1.37
C GLU A 235 -4.52 -10.53 -2.66
N THR A 236 -5.85 -10.47 -2.63
CA THR A 236 -6.69 -10.67 -3.81
C THR A 236 -6.48 -9.57 -4.86
N PHE A 237 -6.32 -8.31 -4.45
CA PHE A 237 -6.19 -7.20 -5.40
C PHE A 237 -4.78 -6.97 -5.94
N SER A 238 -3.74 -7.20 -5.14
CA SER A 238 -2.37 -6.85 -5.52
C SER A 238 -1.31 -7.83 -5.01
N GLY A 239 -1.71 -8.97 -4.47
CA GLY A 239 -0.81 -10.01 -3.97
C GLY A 239 -0.34 -10.99 -5.05
N MET A 240 0.29 -12.07 -4.60
CA MET A 240 0.74 -13.14 -5.48
C MET A 240 -0.43 -13.92 -6.09
N GLU A 241 -1.60 -13.95 -5.43
CA GLU A 241 -2.83 -14.48 -6.00
C GLU A 241 -3.26 -13.71 -7.25
N GLN A 242 -3.16 -12.39 -7.25
CA GLN A 242 -3.46 -11.58 -8.44
C GLN A 242 -2.46 -11.82 -9.58
N VAL A 243 -1.17 -11.95 -9.27
CA VAL A 243 -0.14 -12.28 -10.27
C VAL A 243 -0.45 -13.63 -10.92
N ARG A 244 -0.79 -14.65 -10.12
CA ARG A 244 -1.17 -15.98 -10.63
C ARG A 244 -2.44 -15.94 -11.47
N LEU A 245 -3.48 -15.22 -11.01
CA LEU A 245 -4.72 -15.04 -11.77
C LEU A 245 -4.44 -14.43 -13.14
N MET A 246 -3.69 -13.33 -13.19
CA MET A 246 -3.39 -12.63 -14.44
C MET A 246 -2.58 -13.50 -15.41
N LYS A 247 -1.61 -14.28 -14.91
CA LYS A 247 -0.88 -15.25 -15.75
C LYS A 247 -1.81 -16.33 -16.30
N GLY A 248 -2.68 -16.90 -15.46
CA GLY A 248 -3.67 -17.88 -15.87
C GLY A 248 -4.61 -17.34 -16.95
N VAL A 249 -5.13 -16.11 -16.78
CA VAL A 249 -5.99 -15.45 -17.78
C VAL A 249 -5.24 -15.18 -19.08
N ALA A 250 -3.98 -14.75 -19.02
CA ALA A 250 -3.17 -14.47 -20.22
C ALA A 250 -2.87 -15.71 -21.07
N GLU A 251 -2.92 -16.90 -20.46
CA GLU A 251 -2.68 -18.20 -21.10
C GLU A 251 -3.98 -18.87 -21.62
N MET A 252 -5.16 -18.30 -21.34
CA MET A 252 -6.44 -18.84 -21.82
C MET A 252 -6.53 -18.77 -23.36
N ALA A 253 -6.93 -19.87 -23.98
CA ALA A 253 -7.20 -19.90 -25.43
C ALA A 253 -8.42 -19.05 -25.79
N ASP A 254 -9.48 -19.19 -25.00
CA ASP A 254 -10.72 -18.42 -25.08
C ASP A 254 -10.82 -17.48 -23.86
N ILE A 255 -10.79 -16.16 -24.10
CA ILE A 255 -10.82 -15.14 -23.06
C ILE A 255 -12.23 -14.55 -22.85
N ALA A 256 -13.20 -14.92 -23.70
CA ALA A 256 -14.56 -14.41 -23.65
C ALA A 256 -15.23 -14.59 -22.27
N PRO A 257 -15.08 -15.72 -21.55
CA PRO A 257 -15.67 -15.87 -20.22
C PRO A 257 -15.15 -14.88 -19.15
N VAL A 258 -13.96 -14.31 -19.36
CA VAL A 258 -13.41 -13.25 -18.50
C VAL A 258 -13.91 -11.88 -18.95
N LEU A 259 -13.97 -11.64 -20.27
CA LEU A 259 -14.52 -10.42 -20.85
C LEU A 259 -15.99 -10.20 -20.45
N GLU A 260 -16.80 -11.27 -20.43
CA GLU A 260 -18.20 -11.25 -19.97
C GLU A 260 -18.38 -10.81 -18.51
N LYS A 261 -17.33 -10.85 -17.69
CA LYS A 261 -17.37 -10.36 -16.31
C LYS A 261 -17.28 -8.84 -16.23
N LEU A 262 -16.70 -8.15 -17.22
CA LEU A 262 -16.52 -6.69 -17.17
C LEU A 262 -17.86 -5.93 -17.18
N PRO A 263 -18.84 -6.26 -18.05
CA PRO A 263 -20.17 -5.65 -17.98
C PRO A 263 -20.88 -5.93 -16.65
N ARG A 264 -20.67 -7.11 -16.04
CA ARG A 264 -21.22 -7.42 -14.72
C ARG A 264 -20.62 -6.51 -13.64
N ILE A 265 -19.30 -6.33 -13.61
CA ILE A 265 -18.64 -5.41 -12.67
C ILE A 265 -19.11 -3.97 -12.87
N GLN A 266 -19.26 -3.53 -14.14
CA GLN A 266 -19.76 -2.20 -14.48
C GLN A 266 -21.11 -1.89 -13.82
N GLN A 267 -22.03 -2.86 -13.77
CA GLN A 267 -23.37 -2.69 -13.18
C GLN A 267 -23.35 -2.36 -11.69
N TYR A 268 -22.33 -2.80 -10.95
CA TYR A 268 -22.20 -2.53 -9.51
C TYR A 268 -21.35 -1.29 -9.21
N LEU A 269 -20.50 -0.84 -10.14
CA LEU A 269 -19.48 0.17 -9.86
C LEU A 269 -19.75 1.53 -10.50
N LEU A 270 -20.19 1.57 -11.76
CA LEU A 270 -20.31 2.81 -12.53
C LEU A 270 -21.70 3.44 -12.33
N ASP A 271 -22.04 3.68 -11.07
CA ASP A 271 -23.27 4.35 -10.63
C ASP A 271 -22.94 5.50 -9.65
N CYS A 272 -23.85 6.48 -9.58
CA CYS A 272 -23.67 7.67 -8.75
C CYS A 272 -24.19 7.52 -7.31
N GLU A 273 -24.97 6.49 -6.95
CA GLU A 273 -25.55 6.37 -5.60
C GLU A 273 -24.49 6.12 -4.51
N ASN A 274 -23.40 5.44 -4.86
CA ASN A 274 -22.34 5.04 -3.95
C ASN A 274 -20.98 5.70 -4.25
N MET A 275 -21.04 6.90 -4.83
CA MET A 275 -19.89 7.67 -5.27
C MET A 275 -19.61 8.84 -4.34
N ARG A 276 -18.33 9.16 -4.16
CA ARG A 276 -17.87 10.48 -3.68
C ARG A 276 -16.78 11.02 -4.58
N CYS A 277 -16.69 12.34 -4.72
CA CYS A 277 -15.69 12.97 -5.58
C CYS A 277 -14.79 13.93 -4.82
N SER A 278 -13.61 14.18 -5.37
CA SER A 278 -12.72 15.25 -4.93
C SER A 278 -12.14 16.02 -6.11
N VAL A 279 -11.90 17.30 -5.89
CA VAL A 279 -11.37 18.25 -6.86
C VAL A 279 -10.27 19.08 -6.19
N ASN A 280 -9.11 19.13 -6.83
CA ASN A 280 -8.04 20.07 -6.50
C ASN A 280 -7.79 20.96 -7.72
N ALA A 281 -7.91 22.28 -7.54
CA ALA A 281 -7.72 23.27 -8.60
C ALA A 281 -7.32 24.63 -8.01
N THR A 282 -7.02 25.60 -8.86
CA THR A 282 -6.81 26.98 -8.43
C THR A 282 -8.12 27.61 -7.93
N PRO A 283 -8.08 28.56 -6.97
CA PRO A 283 -9.29 29.24 -6.50
C PRO A 283 -10.11 29.89 -7.62
N GLN A 284 -9.45 30.42 -8.65
CA GLN A 284 -10.08 31.07 -9.80
C GLN A 284 -10.86 30.09 -10.68
N GLN A 285 -10.42 28.83 -10.76
CA GLN A 285 -11.02 27.79 -11.60
C GLN A 285 -12.20 27.08 -10.92
N MET A 286 -12.36 27.23 -9.59
CA MET A 286 -13.32 26.43 -8.81
C MET A 286 -14.76 26.55 -9.28
N SER A 287 -15.25 27.76 -9.58
CA SER A 287 -16.64 27.96 -9.99
C SER A 287 -16.97 27.28 -11.32
N GLN A 288 -16.04 27.29 -12.29
CA GLN A 288 -16.21 26.56 -13.53
C GLN A 288 -16.17 25.05 -13.28
N THR A 289 -15.24 24.59 -12.42
CA THR A 289 -15.12 23.16 -12.12
C THR A 289 -16.35 22.60 -11.45
N GLU A 290 -16.95 23.34 -10.51
CA GLU A 290 -18.18 22.93 -9.85
C GLU A 290 -19.33 22.72 -10.85
N GLN A 291 -19.46 23.60 -11.84
CA GLN A 291 -20.45 23.46 -12.90
C GLN A 291 -20.21 22.21 -13.76
N VAL A 292 -18.99 22.04 -14.28
CA VAL A 292 -18.66 20.93 -15.19
C VAL A 292 -18.72 19.58 -14.47
N VAL A 293 -18.25 19.49 -13.22
CA VAL A 293 -18.37 18.26 -12.41
C VAL A 293 -19.84 17.98 -12.07
N GLY A 294 -20.63 19.00 -11.76
CA GLY A 294 -22.07 18.87 -11.56
C GLY A 294 -22.80 18.35 -12.80
N ASP A 295 -22.42 18.80 -13.99
CA ASP A 295 -22.96 18.30 -15.26
C ASP A 295 -22.58 16.85 -15.52
N PHE A 296 -21.31 16.49 -15.31
CA PHE A 296 -20.85 15.10 -15.36
C PHE A 296 -21.67 14.20 -14.45
N LEU A 297 -21.80 14.56 -13.17
CA LEU A 297 -22.55 13.74 -12.21
C LEU A 297 -24.03 13.61 -12.56
N ARG A 298 -24.64 14.62 -13.19
CA ARG A 298 -26.01 14.55 -13.72
C ARG A 298 -26.14 13.66 -14.95
N SER A 299 -25.07 13.52 -15.72
CA SER A 299 -25.02 12.66 -16.92
C SER A 299 -24.87 11.18 -16.60
N LEU A 300 -24.46 10.83 -15.38
CA LEU A 300 -24.32 9.44 -14.96
C LEU A 300 -25.69 8.80 -14.74
N GLY A 301 -25.86 7.57 -15.24
CA GLY A 301 -27.06 6.79 -14.97
C GLY A 301 -27.23 6.52 -13.49
N ARG A 302 -28.48 6.59 -13.00
CA ARG A 302 -28.88 6.07 -11.68
C ARG A 302 -29.40 4.66 -11.86
N ARG A 303 -28.54 3.67 -11.68
CA ARG A 303 -28.92 2.26 -11.87
C ARG A 303 -29.28 1.67 -10.52
N ARG A 304 -30.57 1.60 -10.23
CA ARG A 304 -31.07 0.89 -9.05
C ARG A 304 -30.96 -0.61 -9.31
N LEU A 305 -30.05 -1.28 -8.61
CA LEU A 305 -30.03 -2.74 -8.56
C LEU A 305 -31.34 -3.21 -7.91
N GLU A 306 -32.12 -4.04 -8.60
CA GLU A 306 -33.42 -4.53 -8.09
C GLU A 306 -33.25 -5.45 -6.86
N GLN A 307 -32.07 -6.06 -6.70
CA GLN A 307 -31.63 -6.83 -5.53
C GLN A 307 -30.11 -6.62 -5.33
N GLU A 308 -29.73 -5.84 -4.32
CA GLU A 308 -28.34 -5.87 -3.83
C GLU A 308 -28.14 -7.17 -3.05
N PRO A 309 -27.08 -7.96 -3.31
CA PRO A 309 -26.73 -9.05 -2.41
C PRO A 309 -26.44 -8.46 -1.03
N GLU A 310 -27.05 -9.01 0.04
CA GLU A 310 -26.78 -8.54 1.41
C GLU A 310 -25.27 -8.71 1.69
N PRO A 311 -24.51 -7.62 1.85
CA PRO A 311 -23.11 -7.74 2.20
C PRO A 311 -22.99 -8.23 3.64
N PRO A 312 -21.86 -8.84 4.03
CA PRO A 312 -21.52 -8.93 5.45
C PRO A 312 -21.62 -7.53 6.07
N GLN A 313 -22.31 -7.47 7.21
CA GLN A 313 -22.67 -6.28 8.00
C GLN A 313 -22.02 -4.96 7.52
N VAL A 314 -22.80 -4.12 6.84
CA VAL A 314 -22.36 -2.77 6.42
C VAL A 314 -22.54 -1.79 7.56
N VAL A 315 -21.46 -1.09 7.92
CA VAL A 315 -21.47 0.01 8.89
C VAL A 315 -21.40 1.33 8.13
N GLN A 316 -22.28 2.27 8.45
CA GLN A 316 -22.22 3.63 7.93
C GLN A 316 -21.45 4.51 8.92
N LYS A 317 -20.31 5.06 8.47
CA LYS A 317 -19.49 5.98 9.27
C LYS A 317 -19.59 7.38 8.64
N PRO A 318 -20.01 8.42 9.40
CA PRO A 318 -19.95 9.78 8.89
C PRO A 318 -18.49 10.18 8.72
N ALA A 319 -18.16 10.77 7.57
CA ALA A 319 -16.90 11.47 7.42
C ALA A 319 -16.97 12.75 8.28
N PRO A 320 -15.85 13.15 8.89
CA PRO A 320 -15.78 14.41 9.62
C PRO A 320 -16.12 15.59 8.71
N PRO A 321 -16.69 16.69 9.23
CA PRO A 321 -16.91 17.89 8.44
C PRO A 321 -15.55 18.52 8.04
N GLY A 322 -15.44 19.00 6.79
CA GLY A 322 -14.23 19.69 6.34
C GLY A 322 -14.01 21.01 7.09
N TRP A 323 -12.77 21.30 7.46
CA TRP A 323 -12.39 22.56 8.13
C TRP A 323 -12.68 23.76 7.22
N GLY A 324 -13.39 24.76 7.75
CA GLY A 324 -13.83 25.95 7.00
C GLY A 324 -15.23 25.87 6.39
N SER A 325 -15.90 24.71 6.45
CA SER A 325 -17.32 24.62 6.11
C SER A 325 -18.13 25.40 7.15
N SER A 326 -18.74 26.54 6.76
CA SER A 326 -19.60 27.31 7.66
C SER A 326 -20.65 26.39 8.27
N SER A 327 -20.78 26.40 9.58
CA SER A 327 -21.74 25.65 10.42
C SER A 327 -23.22 25.96 10.13
N HIS A 328 -23.53 26.61 9.01
CA HIS A 328 -24.85 27.13 8.64
C HIS A 328 -25.46 26.52 7.38
N VAL A 329 -24.86 25.49 6.78
CA VAL A 329 -25.55 24.67 5.79
C VAL A 329 -25.86 23.32 6.43
N SER A 330 -27.15 23.04 6.68
CA SER A 330 -27.67 21.70 6.97
C SER A 330 -27.47 20.77 5.76
N GLY A 331 -26.21 20.55 5.37
CA GLY A 331 -25.80 19.74 4.24
C GLY A 331 -25.53 18.30 4.68
N SER A 332 -26.03 17.36 3.89
CA SER A 332 -25.88 15.92 4.08
C SER A 332 -24.45 15.53 4.48
N GLN A 333 -24.27 14.92 5.65
CA GLN A 333 -22.98 14.35 6.07
C GLN A 333 -22.53 13.33 5.02
N VAL A 334 -21.25 13.34 4.64
CA VAL A 334 -20.67 12.30 3.78
C VAL A 334 -20.70 11.00 4.56
N LEU A 335 -21.47 10.01 4.11
CA LEU A 335 -21.54 8.70 4.75
C LEU A 335 -20.67 7.70 3.99
N ARG A 336 -19.64 7.17 4.65
CA ARG A 336 -18.83 6.08 4.12
C ARG A 336 -19.46 4.75 4.51
N LYS A 337 -19.61 3.85 3.54
CA LYS A 337 -20.14 2.49 3.74
C LYS A 337 -18.97 1.53 3.89
N LEU A 338 -18.71 1.09 5.11
CA LEU A 338 -17.64 0.16 5.45
C LEU A 338 -18.21 -1.24 5.66
N ILE A 339 -17.41 -2.25 5.37
CA ILE A 339 -17.70 -3.66 5.66
C ILE A 339 -17.03 -3.99 6.98
N THR A 340 -17.75 -4.68 7.87
CA THR A 340 -17.17 -5.22 9.09
C THR A 340 -17.40 -6.73 9.18
N ASP A 341 -16.37 -7.46 9.62
CA ASP A 341 -16.49 -8.87 9.96
C ASP A 341 -16.14 -9.07 11.44
N PRO A 342 -17.11 -8.98 12.36
CA PRO A 342 -16.86 -9.17 13.79
C PRO A 342 -16.55 -10.62 14.15
N THR A 343 -16.76 -11.56 13.22
CA THR A 343 -16.48 -12.99 13.43
C THR A 343 -15.12 -13.40 12.90
N PHE A 344 -14.40 -12.48 12.26
CA PHE A 344 -13.06 -12.71 11.74
C PHE A 344 -12.13 -13.20 12.85
N ARG A 345 -11.47 -14.33 12.59
CA ARG A 345 -10.47 -14.89 13.50
C ARG A 345 -9.12 -14.87 12.80
N PRO A 346 -8.19 -13.99 13.23
CA PRO A 346 -6.86 -14.00 12.66
C PRO A 346 -6.19 -15.34 12.91
N CYS A 347 -5.47 -15.85 11.91
CA CYS A 347 -4.76 -17.10 12.02
C CYS A 347 -3.31 -16.96 11.54
N GLN A 348 -2.42 -17.74 12.15
CA GLN A 348 -1.02 -17.75 11.80
C GLN A 348 -0.79 -18.64 10.58
N MET A 349 -0.09 -18.10 9.58
CA MET A 349 0.36 -18.86 8.42
C MET A 349 1.81 -18.52 8.09
N LYS A 350 2.54 -19.51 7.57
CA LYS A 350 3.89 -19.34 7.02
C LYS A 350 3.90 -19.84 5.58
N THR A 351 4.27 -18.99 4.64
CA THR A 351 4.26 -19.32 3.21
C THR A 351 5.63 -19.10 2.58
N HIS A 352 6.16 -20.09 1.85
CA HIS A 352 7.38 -19.93 1.07
C HIS A 352 7.06 -20.11 -0.41
N PHE A 353 7.22 -19.03 -1.18
CA PHE A 353 7.13 -19.04 -2.63
C PHE A 353 8.49 -19.39 -3.23
N LEU A 354 8.54 -20.50 -3.96
CA LEU A 354 9.76 -20.92 -4.63
C LEU A 354 9.98 -20.10 -5.90
N PHE A 355 11.05 -19.32 -5.91
CA PHE A 355 11.49 -18.57 -7.08
C PHE A 355 12.95 -18.86 -7.39
N PRO A 356 13.35 -18.86 -8.68
CA PRO A 356 14.74 -19.06 -9.11
C PRO A 356 15.59 -17.79 -8.88
N PHE A 357 15.45 -17.16 -7.72
CA PHE A 357 16.18 -15.96 -7.34
C PHE A 357 17.50 -16.31 -6.66
N PRO A 358 18.55 -15.49 -6.85
CA PRO A 358 19.80 -15.64 -6.11
C PRO A 358 19.73 -15.06 -4.69
N VAL A 359 18.61 -14.42 -4.32
CA VAL A 359 18.38 -13.73 -3.05
C VAL A 359 16.94 -13.95 -2.58
N ASN A 360 16.69 -13.63 -1.32
CA ASN A 360 15.40 -13.77 -0.65
C ASN A 360 14.72 -12.42 -0.41
N TYR A 361 13.42 -12.50 -0.20
CA TYR A 361 12.58 -11.43 0.31
C TYR A 361 11.73 -11.99 1.44
N VAL A 362 11.85 -11.41 2.63
CA VAL A 362 11.19 -11.92 3.83
C VAL A 362 10.21 -10.87 4.35
N GLY A 363 9.03 -11.29 4.77
CA GLY A 363 8.03 -10.47 5.44
C GLY A 363 7.44 -11.21 6.63
N GLU A 364 7.43 -10.57 7.79
CA GLU A 364 6.70 -11.03 8.98
C GLU A 364 5.77 -9.90 9.44
N CYS A 365 4.48 -10.19 9.55
CA CYS A 365 3.45 -9.24 9.92
C CYS A 365 2.82 -9.64 11.26
N VAL A 366 2.58 -8.66 12.12
CA VAL A 366 1.97 -8.82 13.44
C VAL A 366 0.73 -7.94 13.52
N ARG A 367 -0.39 -8.49 13.95
CA ARG A 367 -1.63 -7.73 14.17
C ARG A 367 -1.53 -6.95 15.48
N THR A 368 -1.61 -5.61 15.44
CA THR A 368 -1.40 -4.75 16.62
C THR A 368 -2.61 -3.87 16.96
N ALA A 369 -2.51 -2.55 16.78
CA ALA A 369 -3.53 -1.57 17.16
C ALA A 369 -3.85 -0.58 16.02
N PRO A 370 -5.13 -0.20 15.83
CA PRO A 370 -5.56 0.71 14.77
C PRO A 370 -5.08 2.15 15.03
N TYR A 371 -5.19 3.02 14.04
CA TYR A 371 -4.60 4.38 14.05
C TYR A 371 -4.98 5.24 15.28
N THR A 372 -6.24 5.19 15.71
CA THR A 372 -6.72 6.02 16.84
C THR A 372 -6.34 5.48 18.22
N ASP A 373 -5.84 4.24 18.30
CA ASP A 373 -5.39 3.66 19.56
C ASP A 373 -4.10 4.38 20.03
N PRO A 374 -4.01 4.82 21.30
CA PRO A 374 -2.81 5.46 21.83
C PRO A 374 -1.51 4.66 21.63
N ASP A 375 -1.59 3.33 21.62
CA ASP A 375 -0.43 2.46 21.43
C ASP A 375 0.12 2.51 19.99
N HIS A 376 -0.69 2.95 19.00
CA HIS A 376 -0.27 3.09 17.61
C HIS A 376 0.91 4.04 17.47
N ALA A 377 0.91 5.17 18.20
CA ALA A 377 2.02 6.12 18.19
C ALA A 377 3.30 5.49 18.73
N SER A 378 3.22 4.75 19.84
CA SER A 378 4.36 4.03 20.43
C SER A 378 4.90 2.98 19.48
N LEU A 379 4.03 2.18 18.85
CA LEU A 379 4.42 1.17 17.86
C LEU A 379 5.08 1.81 16.61
N LYS A 380 4.62 3.00 16.19
CA LYS A 380 5.19 3.73 15.05
C LYS A 380 6.61 4.20 15.33
N ILE A 381 6.84 4.78 16.52
CA ILE A 381 8.19 5.17 16.97
C ILE A 381 9.06 3.92 17.16
N LEU A 382 8.51 2.85 17.74
CA LEU A 382 9.22 1.59 17.96
C LEU A 382 9.72 0.99 16.64
N ALA A 383 8.90 0.96 15.59
CA ALA A 383 9.31 0.45 14.27
C ALA A 383 10.53 1.20 13.70
N SER A 384 10.52 2.53 13.82
CA SER A 384 11.65 3.40 13.40
C SER A 384 12.90 3.13 14.24
N LEU A 385 12.73 3.02 15.57
CA LEU A 385 13.79 2.74 16.53
C LEU A 385 14.45 1.38 16.29
N MET A 386 13.66 0.31 16.14
CA MET A 386 14.15 -1.04 15.86
C MET A 386 14.88 -1.10 14.52
N THR A 387 14.38 -0.37 13.51
CA THR A 387 15.03 -0.29 12.20
C THR A 387 16.42 0.30 12.32
N ALA A 388 16.53 1.48 12.94
CA ALA A 388 17.79 2.22 13.02
C ALA A 388 18.82 1.56 13.96
N LYS A 389 18.38 1.01 15.09
CA LYS A 389 19.28 0.57 16.17
C LYS A 389 19.57 -0.92 16.20
N PHE A 390 18.82 -1.74 15.48
CA PHE A 390 18.97 -3.19 15.52
C PHE A 390 18.92 -3.82 14.12
N LEU A 391 17.78 -3.71 13.44
CA LEU A 391 17.51 -4.47 12.21
C LEU A 391 18.43 -4.08 11.06
N HIS A 392 18.77 -2.80 10.89
CA HIS A 392 19.70 -2.36 9.86
C HIS A 392 21.09 -3.02 10.02
N THR A 393 21.64 -2.99 11.24
CA THR A 393 22.94 -3.61 11.52
C THR A 393 22.91 -5.12 11.36
N GLU A 394 21.92 -5.79 11.95
CA GLU A 394 21.87 -7.27 11.90
C GLU A 394 21.58 -7.80 10.50
N ILE A 395 20.64 -7.21 9.77
CA ILE A 395 20.17 -7.74 8.47
C ILE A 395 21.04 -7.26 7.32
N ARG A 396 21.41 -5.97 7.30
CA ARG A 396 22.16 -5.38 6.19
C ARG A 396 23.67 -5.35 6.43
N GLU A 397 24.14 -4.82 7.55
CA GLU A 397 25.60 -4.62 7.76
C GLU A 397 26.32 -5.93 8.05
N LYS A 398 25.76 -6.77 8.92
CA LYS A 398 26.29 -8.11 9.24
C LYS A 398 25.80 -9.15 8.25
N GLY A 399 24.55 -9.04 7.79
CA GLY A 399 23.92 -10.02 6.92
C GLY A 399 24.13 -9.87 5.44
N GLY A 400 24.52 -8.68 4.96
CA GLY A 400 24.73 -8.41 3.54
C GLY A 400 23.44 -8.24 2.73
N ALA A 401 22.27 -8.14 3.35
CA ALA A 401 21.03 -7.79 2.64
C ALA A 401 21.07 -6.35 2.12
N TYR A 402 20.34 -6.04 1.06
CA TYR A 402 20.24 -4.66 0.58
C TYR A 402 19.43 -3.77 1.52
N GLY A 403 18.39 -4.32 2.15
CA GLY A 403 17.55 -3.60 3.10
C GLY A 403 16.92 -4.53 4.13
N GLY A 404 16.70 -4.00 5.33
CA GLY A 404 16.03 -4.69 6.43
C GLY A 404 15.49 -3.67 7.43
N GLY A 405 14.32 -3.93 7.98
CA GLY A 405 13.68 -2.98 8.90
C GLY A 405 12.29 -3.39 9.35
N ALA A 406 11.62 -2.46 10.03
CA ALA A 406 10.27 -2.59 10.52
C ALA A 406 9.44 -1.35 10.15
N LYS A 407 8.14 -1.53 9.96
CA LYS A 407 7.18 -0.45 9.70
C LYS A 407 5.82 -0.76 10.31
N LEU A 408 5.07 0.29 10.61
CA LEU A 408 3.65 0.19 11.01
C LEU A 408 2.78 0.87 9.94
N SER A 409 1.83 0.11 9.40
CA SER A 409 0.82 0.59 8.45
C SER A 409 -0.42 1.13 9.15
N HIS A 410 -1.24 1.91 8.43
CA HIS A 410 -2.44 2.55 8.97
C HIS A 410 -3.47 1.55 9.54
N ASN A 411 -3.55 0.33 8.99
CA ASN A 411 -4.37 -0.77 9.51
C ASN A 411 -3.81 -1.44 10.78
N GLY A 412 -2.79 -0.89 11.43
CA GLY A 412 -2.25 -1.47 12.65
C GLY A 412 -1.50 -2.79 12.44
N ILE A 413 -1.02 -3.08 11.24
CA ILE A 413 -0.12 -4.21 10.99
C ILE A 413 1.32 -3.75 11.16
N PHE A 414 2.03 -4.36 12.10
CA PHE A 414 3.45 -4.16 12.30
C PHE A 414 4.21 -5.16 11.43
N THR A 415 5.02 -4.68 10.49
CA THR A 415 5.71 -5.50 9.50
C THR A 415 7.21 -5.41 9.66
N PHE A 416 7.85 -6.55 9.91
CA PHE A 416 9.28 -6.75 9.69
C PHE A 416 9.53 -7.20 8.25
N TYR A 417 10.61 -6.73 7.65
CA TYR A 417 10.93 -7.12 6.27
C TYR A 417 12.44 -7.14 6.00
N SER A 418 12.83 -7.91 4.99
CA SER A 418 14.13 -7.81 4.34
C SER A 418 14.00 -7.83 2.81
N TYR A 419 14.97 -7.23 2.13
CA TYR A 419 14.96 -7.01 0.69
C TYR A 419 16.30 -7.34 0.07
N ARG A 420 16.28 -8.18 -0.98
CA ARG A 420 17.47 -8.75 -1.65
C ARG A 420 18.45 -9.31 -0.60
N ASP A 421 17.92 -10.21 0.22
CA ASP A 421 18.58 -10.77 1.38
C ASP A 421 19.26 -12.10 1.03
N PRO A 422 20.59 -12.24 1.19
CA PRO A 422 21.26 -13.51 0.94
C PRO A 422 20.89 -14.59 1.97
N ARG A 423 20.31 -14.20 3.11
CA ARG A 423 19.89 -15.10 4.19
C ARG A 423 18.37 -15.29 4.17
N SER A 424 17.90 -16.37 4.81
CA SER A 424 16.48 -16.72 4.88
C SER A 424 16.03 -16.89 6.34
N THR A 425 16.26 -18.06 6.92
CA THR A 425 15.83 -18.41 8.28
C THR A 425 16.53 -17.59 9.36
N GLU A 426 17.77 -17.18 9.09
CA GLU A 426 18.59 -16.36 9.99
C GLU A 426 18.00 -14.94 10.13
N THR A 427 17.32 -14.43 9.11
CA THR A 427 16.63 -13.13 9.18
C THR A 427 15.39 -13.19 10.06
N LEU A 428 14.65 -14.31 10.04
CA LEU A 428 13.52 -14.52 10.96
C LEU A 428 13.99 -14.58 12.42
N GLN A 429 15.17 -15.17 12.66
CA GLN A 429 15.78 -15.15 13.99
C GLN A 429 16.15 -13.71 14.41
N ALA A 430 16.70 -12.90 13.49
CA ALA A 430 16.99 -11.49 13.77
C ALA A 430 15.72 -10.67 14.10
N PHE A 431 14.56 -11.00 13.51
CA PHE A 431 13.29 -10.36 13.89
C PHE A 431 12.91 -10.68 15.33
N ALA A 432 13.01 -11.94 15.75
CA ALA A 432 12.74 -12.34 17.14
C ALA A 432 13.71 -11.67 18.13
N GLU A 433 15.00 -11.62 17.80
CA GLU A 433 16.01 -10.95 18.63
C GLU A 433 15.80 -9.44 18.72
N ALA A 434 15.30 -8.80 17.65
CA ALA A 434 14.95 -7.40 17.66
C ALA A 434 13.81 -7.11 18.65
N VAL A 435 12.80 -8.00 18.72
CA VAL A 435 11.72 -7.91 19.70
C VAL A 435 12.26 -8.04 21.11
N ASP A 436 13.13 -9.02 21.38
CA ASP A 436 13.74 -9.17 22.71
C ASP A 436 14.64 -7.97 23.09
N TRP A 437 15.36 -7.40 22.13
CA TRP A 437 16.10 -6.16 22.32
C TRP A 437 15.17 -5.00 22.72
N ALA A 438 14.05 -4.82 22.01
CA ALA A 438 13.08 -3.77 22.31
C ALA A 438 12.48 -3.93 23.72
N ARG A 439 12.11 -5.15 24.09
CA ARG A 439 11.58 -5.49 25.43
C ARG A 439 12.61 -5.26 26.54
N SER A 440 13.89 -5.47 26.25
CA SER A 440 14.97 -5.19 27.22
C SER A 440 15.15 -3.70 27.54
N GLY A 441 14.57 -2.81 26.72
CA GLY A 441 14.68 -1.36 26.89
C GLY A 441 16.11 -0.83 26.73
N ARG A 442 17.02 -1.58 26.11
CA ARG A 442 18.45 -1.23 25.94
C ARG A 442 18.66 -0.21 24.81
N PHE A 443 17.98 0.93 24.93
CA PHE A 443 18.10 2.10 24.07
C PHE A 443 18.02 3.37 24.93
N SER A 444 18.70 4.42 24.48
CA SER A 444 18.81 5.70 25.18
C SER A 444 17.65 6.64 24.84
N GLN A 445 17.53 7.75 25.56
CA GLN A 445 16.57 8.81 25.22
C GLN A 445 16.91 9.45 23.86
N GLN A 446 18.20 9.58 23.55
CA GLN A 446 18.66 10.10 22.26
C GLN A 446 18.17 9.23 21.09
N ASP A 447 18.21 7.89 21.24
CA ASP A 447 17.69 6.98 20.21
C ASP A 447 16.19 7.16 19.99
N ILE A 448 15.42 7.44 21.05
CA ILE A 448 13.98 7.70 20.97
C ILE A 448 13.73 9.05 20.25
N ASP A 449 14.52 10.07 20.57
CA ASP A 449 14.39 11.40 19.97
C ASP A 449 14.75 11.36 18.47
N GLU A 450 15.77 10.60 18.08
CA GLU A 450 16.11 10.33 16.68
C GLU A 450 15.03 9.53 15.94
N ALA A 451 14.44 8.52 16.61
CA ALA A 451 13.31 7.78 16.05
C ALA A 451 12.09 8.70 15.82
N LYS A 452 11.82 9.64 16.73
CA LYS A 452 10.81 10.70 16.55
C LYS A 452 11.14 11.57 15.35
N LEU A 453 12.36 12.10 15.24
CA LEU A 453 12.79 12.91 14.10
C LEU A 453 12.58 12.16 12.77
N SER A 454 12.94 10.88 12.72
CA SER A 454 12.71 10.03 11.56
C SER A 454 11.22 9.89 11.22
N VAL A 455 10.35 9.63 12.21
CA VAL A 455 8.90 9.53 11.98
C VAL A 455 8.30 10.86 11.53
N PHE A 456 8.66 11.97 12.18
CA PHE A 456 8.21 13.32 11.81
C PHE A 456 8.67 13.73 10.41
N SER A 457 9.87 13.32 9.99
CA SER A 457 10.34 13.57 8.62
C SER A 457 9.44 12.94 7.54
N GLN A 458 8.75 11.84 7.87
CA GLN A 458 7.81 11.15 6.98
C GLN A 458 6.41 11.75 7.06
N VAL A 459 5.88 11.99 8.26
CA VAL A 459 4.50 12.50 8.41
C VAL A 459 4.37 13.99 8.05
N ASP A 460 5.46 14.76 8.12
CA ASP A 460 5.51 16.17 7.74
C ASP A 460 6.07 16.40 6.33
N ALA A 461 6.26 15.32 5.56
CA ALA A 461 6.73 15.42 4.19
C ALA A 461 5.81 16.37 3.38
N PRO A 462 6.37 17.24 2.52
CA PRO A 462 5.57 18.19 1.75
C PRO A 462 4.49 17.51 0.91
N VAL A 463 3.23 17.88 1.15
CA VAL A 463 2.09 17.39 0.37
C VAL A 463 1.88 18.27 -0.86
N ALA A 464 1.90 17.67 -2.04
CA ALA A 464 1.68 18.38 -3.31
C ALA A 464 0.28 19.02 -3.38
N PRO A 465 0.11 20.16 -4.09
CA PRO A 465 -1.19 20.81 -4.31
C PRO A 465 -2.29 19.86 -4.81
N SER A 466 -1.91 18.89 -5.64
CA SER A 466 -2.82 17.89 -6.20
C SER A 466 -3.30 16.84 -5.21
N SER A 467 -2.63 16.66 -4.08
CA SER A 467 -2.93 15.61 -3.09
C SER A 467 -3.44 16.16 -1.76
N LYS A 468 -3.56 17.48 -1.62
CA LYS A 468 -4.14 18.11 -0.42
C LYS A 468 -5.59 17.65 -0.23
N GLY A 469 -5.91 17.25 1.00
CA GLY A 469 -7.23 16.73 1.37
C GLY A 469 -7.47 15.25 1.04
N MET A 470 -6.48 14.51 0.52
CA MET A 470 -6.67 13.08 0.20
C MET A 470 -6.81 12.19 1.43
N ASP A 471 -6.18 12.52 2.55
CA ASP A 471 -6.37 11.80 3.83
C ASP A 471 -7.85 11.84 4.27
N HIS A 472 -8.46 13.02 4.17
CA HIS A 472 -9.88 13.21 4.45
C HIS A 472 -10.76 12.46 3.43
N PHE A 473 -10.46 12.59 2.14
CA PHE A 473 -11.25 11.98 1.06
C PHE A 473 -11.23 10.44 1.08
N LEU A 474 -10.06 9.82 1.29
CA LEU A 474 -9.90 8.37 1.26
C LEU A 474 -10.21 7.76 2.63
N TYR A 475 -9.53 8.24 3.68
CA TYR A 475 -9.56 7.60 5.01
C TYR A 475 -10.55 8.24 5.97
N GLY A 476 -11.20 9.36 5.60
CA GLY A 476 -12.04 10.11 6.53
C GLY A 476 -11.23 10.72 7.69
N LEU A 477 -9.93 10.92 7.48
CA LEU A 477 -9.01 11.36 8.53
C LEU A 477 -9.01 12.90 8.62
N SER A 478 -9.55 13.43 9.72
CA SER A 478 -9.61 14.88 9.96
C SER A 478 -8.26 15.44 10.43
N ASP A 479 -8.07 16.76 10.30
CA ASP A 479 -6.87 17.41 10.82
C ASP A 479 -6.79 17.34 12.35
N GLU A 480 -7.93 17.31 13.06
CA GLU A 480 -7.99 17.11 14.51
C GLU A 480 -7.48 15.71 14.90
N LEU A 481 -7.88 14.66 14.17
CA LEU A 481 -7.38 13.31 14.41
C LEU A 481 -5.87 13.21 14.13
N LYS A 482 -5.39 13.84 13.06
CA LYS A 482 -3.95 13.91 12.76
C LYS A 482 -3.20 14.66 13.84
N GLN A 483 -3.74 15.78 14.34
CA GLN A 483 -3.13 16.57 15.40
C GLN A 483 -3.11 15.79 16.73
N ALA A 484 -4.19 15.08 17.08
CA ALA A 484 -4.23 14.21 18.25
C ALA A 484 -3.17 13.09 18.16
N HIS A 485 -3.06 12.44 17.00
CA HIS A 485 -2.01 11.44 16.77
C HIS A 485 -0.60 12.05 16.85
N ARG A 486 -0.43 13.27 16.34
CA ARG A 486 0.82 14.04 16.45
C ARG A 486 1.25 14.24 17.90
N GLU A 487 0.30 14.61 18.75
CA GLU A 487 0.53 14.81 20.18
C GLU A 487 0.89 13.49 20.89
N GLN A 488 0.25 12.38 20.51
CA GLN A 488 0.61 11.05 20.98
C GLN A 488 2.06 10.69 20.57
N LEU A 489 2.48 10.96 19.34
CA LEU A 489 3.87 10.74 18.88
C LEU A 489 4.88 11.55 19.70
N PHE A 490 4.58 12.81 20.01
CA PHE A 490 5.42 13.61 20.90
C PHE A 490 5.50 13.03 22.31
N ALA A 491 4.38 12.50 22.83
CA ALA A 491 4.27 11.96 24.18
C ALA A 491 4.95 10.59 24.39
N VAL A 492 5.33 9.89 23.32
CA VAL A 492 6.00 8.59 23.40
C VAL A 492 7.26 8.68 24.26
N HIS A 493 7.38 7.77 25.23
CA HIS A 493 8.50 7.66 26.16
C HIS A 493 9.00 6.21 26.27
N ARG A 494 10.18 6.02 26.87
CA ARG A 494 10.85 4.70 26.99
C ARG A 494 9.94 3.59 27.52
N GLN A 495 9.20 3.83 28.60
CA GLN A 495 8.33 2.80 29.17
C GLN A 495 7.21 2.35 28.21
N GLY A 496 6.56 3.28 27.49
CA GLY A 496 5.51 2.95 26.53
C GLY A 496 6.02 2.11 25.37
N LEU A 497 7.27 2.32 24.93
CA LEU A 497 7.93 1.48 23.91
C LEU A 497 8.15 0.05 24.41
N ILE A 498 8.57 -0.13 25.65
CA ILE A 498 8.74 -1.45 26.28
C ILE A 498 7.37 -2.13 26.42
N ASP A 499 6.38 -1.40 26.94
CA ASP A 499 5.03 -1.92 27.18
C ASP A 499 4.37 -2.41 25.88
N VAL A 500 4.44 -1.65 24.78
CA VAL A 500 3.87 -2.10 23.49
C VAL A 500 4.66 -3.25 22.87
N SER A 501 5.96 -3.32 23.11
CA SER A 501 6.80 -4.45 22.67
C SER A 501 6.37 -5.75 23.37
N ASP A 502 6.16 -5.70 24.69
CA ASP A 502 5.68 -6.82 25.50
C ASP A 502 4.22 -7.19 25.20
N LYS A 503 3.36 -6.18 24.98
CA LYS A 503 1.93 -6.35 24.75
C LYS A 503 1.62 -6.94 23.39
N TYR A 504 2.31 -6.52 22.34
CA TYR A 504 1.97 -6.87 20.96
C TYR A 504 2.95 -7.82 20.28
N LEU A 505 4.26 -7.59 20.41
CA LEU A 505 5.28 -8.24 19.56
C LEU A 505 5.87 -9.51 20.18
N GLY A 506 5.69 -9.72 21.49
CA GLY A 506 6.18 -10.92 22.18
C GLY A 506 5.56 -12.22 21.64
N ILE A 507 6.30 -13.32 21.76
CA ILE A 507 5.87 -14.65 21.31
C ILE A 507 4.52 -15.02 21.96
N GLY A 508 3.53 -15.37 21.10
CA GLY A 508 2.20 -15.78 21.54
C GLY A 508 1.30 -14.65 22.03
N ARG A 509 1.70 -13.38 21.88
CA ARG A 509 0.90 -12.22 22.29
C ARG A 509 -0.12 -11.80 21.24
N SER A 510 0.32 -11.73 19.99
CA SER A 510 -0.53 -11.40 18.86
C SER A 510 -0.43 -12.50 17.79
N PRO A 511 -1.38 -12.59 16.85
CA PRO A 511 -1.24 -13.41 15.65
C PRO A 511 -0.15 -12.86 14.72
N HIS A 512 0.72 -13.75 14.24
CA HIS A 512 1.78 -13.43 13.26
C HIS A 512 1.48 -14.13 11.94
N GLY A 513 1.87 -13.52 10.83
CA GLY A 513 1.93 -14.18 9.52
C GLY A 513 3.29 -13.97 8.89
N LEU A 514 3.80 -14.98 8.21
CA LEU A 514 5.13 -14.98 7.63
C LEU A 514 5.06 -15.37 6.15
N ALA A 515 5.83 -14.69 5.33
CA ALA A 515 6.04 -15.10 3.94
C ALA A 515 7.48 -14.89 3.50
N LEU A 516 7.96 -15.78 2.62
CA LEU A 516 9.27 -15.73 2.01
C LEU A 516 9.16 -15.96 0.51
N LEU A 517 9.81 -15.11 -0.29
CA LEU A 517 10.01 -15.32 -1.72
C LEU A 517 11.51 -15.54 -1.95
N GLY A 518 11.89 -16.69 -2.51
CA GLY A 518 13.31 -17.01 -2.69
C GLY A 518 13.53 -18.43 -3.17
N PRO A 519 14.81 -18.84 -3.32
CA PRO A 519 15.18 -20.19 -3.73
C PRO A 519 14.75 -21.24 -2.71
N GLU A 520 14.90 -22.52 -3.08
CA GLU A 520 14.63 -23.65 -2.19
C GLU A 520 15.46 -23.56 -0.90
N ASN A 521 14.83 -23.92 0.22
CA ASN A 521 15.46 -23.92 1.53
C ASN A 521 15.13 -25.22 2.27
N MET A 522 16.14 -26.06 2.51
CA MET A 522 15.94 -27.38 3.12
C MET A 522 15.37 -27.32 4.54
N LYS A 523 15.71 -26.30 5.34
CA LYS A 523 15.17 -26.14 6.70
C LYS A 523 13.67 -25.86 6.64
N ILE A 524 13.25 -24.95 5.77
CA ILE A 524 11.84 -24.60 5.55
C ILE A 524 11.08 -25.78 4.96
N ALA A 525 11.63 -26.47 3.95
CA ALA A 525 10.99 -27.63 3.32
C ALA A 525 10.75 -28.79 4.30
N SER A 526 11.57 -28.91 5.35
CA SER A 526 11.42 -29.92 6.40
C SER A 526 10.45 -29.55 7.53
N ASP A 527 10.04 -28.28 7.63
CA ASP A 527 9.15 -27.79 8.68
C ASP A 527 7.67 -27.83 8.21
N PRO A 528 6.82 -28.70 8.79
CA PRO A 528 5.43 -28.86 8.35
C PRO A 528 4.56 -27.64 8.64
N SER A 529 5.04 -26.65 9.39
CA SER A 529 4.33 -25.39 9.62
C SER A 529 4.41 -24.43 8.42
N TRP A 530 5.26 -24.71 7.44
CA TRP A 530 5.39 -23.93 6.21
C TRP A 530 4.60 -24.54 5.05
N ILE A 531 3.90 -23.67 4.33
CA ILE A 531 3.24 -24.01 3.08
C ILE A 531 4.18 -23.59 1.94
N ILE A 532 4.64 -24.56 1.16
CA ILE A 532 5.48 -24.32 -0.03
C ILE A 532 4.58 -24.09 -1.25
N ARG A 533 4.86 -23.04 -2.03
CA ARG A 533 3.96 -22.50 -3.06
C ARG A 533 4.65 -22.02 -4.33
#